data_AF-A0A6A9T9U1-F1
#
_entry.id   AF-A0A6A9T9U1-F1
#
_cell.length_a   1.000
_cell.length_b   1.000
_cell.length_c   1.000
_cell.angle_alpha   90.00
_cell.angle_beta   90.00
_cell.angle_gamma   90.00
#
_symmetry.space_group_name_H-M   'P 1'
#
loop_
_entity.id
_entity.type
_entity.pdbx_description
1 polymer ?
#
loop_
_entity_poly.entity_id
_entity_poly.type
_entity_poly.pdbx_seq_one_letter_code
_entity_poly.pdbx_strand_id
1 'polypeptide(L)'
;MPPLLQAGVPVGPELLIVLLFTAMMFLAAVVVSALIYRDAKRRDSDHALAWTVGAFLGGFLVWVLYVVVRDEVGDSAETGGL
;
A
#
# COMPACT_ATOMS: atom_id res chain seq x y z
N MET A 1 28.14 -11.50 22.87
CA MET A 1 27.29 -10.50 22.19
C MET A 1 26.61 -11.23 21.05
N PRO A 2 25.30 -11.50 21.09
CA PRO A 2 24.65 -12.11 19.94
C PRO A 2 24.71 -11.11 18.78
N PRO A 3 24.90 -11.56 17.52
CA PRO A 3 24.98 -10.63 16.41
C PRO A 3 23.59 -10.02 16.17
N LEU A 4 23.48 -8.69 16.24
CA LEU A 4 22.30 -7.91 15.82
C LEU A 4 22.11 -7.89 14.28
N LEU A 5 22.76 -8.81 13.55
CA LEU A 5 22.77 -8.83 12.08
C LEU A 5 21.60 -9.62 11.47
N GLN A 6 20.61 -9.98 12.28
CA GLN A 6 19.39 -10.66 11.81
C GLN A 6 18.14 -9.77 11.88
N ALA A 7 18.30 -8.45 11.97
CA ALA A 7 17.32 -7.51 11.42
C ALA A 7 17.42 -7.58 9.88
N GLY A 8 17.06 -8.76 9.35
CA GLY A 8 17.33 -9.17 7.99
C GLY A 8 16.47 -8.38 7.02
N VAL A 9 17.07 -7.43 6.30
CA VAL A 9 16.51 -6.98 5.03
C VAL A 9 16.26 -8.24 4.21
N PRO A 10 15.02 -8.53 3.80
CA PRO A 10 14.74 -9.73 3.02
C PRO A 10 15.53 -9.67 1.72
N VAL A 11 16.38 -10.66 1.46
CA VAL A 11 17.20 -10.77 0.23
C VAL A 11 16.86 -12.06 -0.55
N GLY A 12 15.84 -12.82 -0.11
CA GLY A 12 15.46 -14.13 -0.63
C GLY A 12 14.05 -14.19 -1.23
N PRO A 13 13.38 -15.36 -1.21
CA PRO A 13 12.01 -15.54 -1.71
C PRO A 13 10.98 -14.60 -1.08
N GLU A 14 11.27 -14.07 0.10
CA GLU A 14 10.44 -13.10 0.81
C GLU A 14 10.23 -11.83 -0.02
N LEU A 15 11.24 -11.39 -0.80
CA LEU A 15 11.09 -10.25 -1.72
C LEU A 15 10.04 -10.53 -2.80
N LEU A 16 9.96 -11.78 -3.28
CA LEU A 16 8.97 -12.18 -4.27
C LEU A 16 7.56 -12.15 -3.67
N ILE A 17 7.41 -12.55 -2.41
CA ILE A 17 6.14 -12.48 -1.68
C ILE A 17 5.71 -11.01 -1.49
N VAL A 18 6.63 -10.16 -1.03
CA VAL A 18 6.37 -8.71 -0.87
C VAL A 18 5.99 -8.10 -2.22
N LEU A 19 6.76 -8.38 -3.27
CA LEU A 19 6.49 -7.90 -4.62
C LEU A 19 5.11 -8.36 -5.12
N LEU A 20 4.77 -9.64 -4.94
CA LEU A 20 3.48 -10.18 -5.37
C LEU A 20 2.33 -9.52 -4.62
N PHE A 21 2.47 -9.33 -3.32
CA PHE A 21 1.46 -8.65 -2.50
C PHE A 21 1.30 -7.19 -2.90
N THR A 22 2.40 -6.46 -3.09
CA THR A 22 2.39 -5.08 -3.60
C THR A 22 1.75 -5.00 -4.98
N ALA A 23 2.10 -5.91 -5.90
CA ALA A 23 1.51 -5.97 -7.22
C ALA A 23 -0.01 -6.24 -7.16
N MET A 24 -0.46 -7.12 -6.25
CA MET A 24 -1.87 -7.42 -6.06
C MET A 24 -2.64 -6.21 -5.51
N MET A 25 -2.08 -5.49 -4.54
CA MET A 25 -2.66 -4.24 -4.01
C MET A 25 -2.71 -3.14 -5.06
N PHE A 26 -1.64 -3.00 -5.85
CA PHE A 26 -1.61 -2.07 -6.97
C PHE A 26 -2.68 -2.41 -8.02
N LEU A 27 -2.80 -3.68 -8.38
CA LEU A 27 -3.83 -4.15 -9.30
C LEU A 27 -5.23 -3.86 -8.77
N ALA A 28 -5.48 -4.09 -7.48
CA ALA A 28 -6.75 -3.75 -6.84
C ALA A 28 -7.06 -2.24 -6.95
N ALA A 29 -6.09 -1.37 -6.69
CA ALA A 29 -6.25 0.08 -6.83
C ALA A 29 -6.58 0.47 -8.29
N VAL A 30 -5.92 -0.13 -9.27
CA VAL A 30 -6.20 0.08 -10.70
C VAL A 30 -7.62 -0.37 -11.05
N VAL A 31 -8.02 -1.57 -10.63
CA VAL A 31 -9.35 -2.12 -10.91
C VAL A 31 -10.45 -1.26 -10.30
N VAL A 32 -10.32 -0.87 -9.03
CA VAL A 32 -11.29 0.01 -8.35
C VAL A 32 -11.39 1.35 -9.07
N SER A 33 -10.26 1.94 -9.45
CA SER A 33 -10.24 3.21 -10.18
C SER A 33 -10.94 3.09 -11.55
N ALA A 34 -10.72 1.99 -12.26
CA ALA A 34 -11.41 1.72 -13.53
C ALA A 34 -12.93 1.53 -13.35
N LEU A 35 -13.37 0.88 -12.27
CA LEU A 35 -14.79 0.75 -11.95
C LEU A 35 -15.43 2.11 -11.64
N ILE A 36 -14.74 2.95 -10.86
CA ILE A 36 -15.17 4.32 -10.54
C ILE A 36 -15.26 5.17 -11.81
N TYR A 37 -14.25 5.10 -12.69
CA TYR A 37 -14.29 5.78 -13.98
C TYR A 37 -15.52 5.36 -14.81
N ARG A 38 -15.78 4.06 -14.91
CA ARG A 38 -16.92 3.52 -15.68
C ARG A 38 -18.26 3.93 -15.07
N ASP A 39 -18.38 3.92 -13.74
CA ASP A 39 -19.58 4.39 -13.05
C ASP A 39 -19.79 5.90 -13.24
N ALA A 40 -18.74 6.71 -13.07
CA ALA A 40 -18.81 8.15 -13.27
C ALA A 40 -19.17 8.51 -14.72
N LYS A 41 -18.63 7.78 -15.71
CA LYS A 41 -18.97 8.01 -17.12
C LYS A 41 -20.39 7.57 -17.47
N ARG A 42 -20.90 6.50 -16.85
CA ARG A 42 -22.32 6.08 -16.98
C ARG A 42 -23.29 7.11 -16.41
N ARG A 43 -22.86 7.90 -15.43
CA ARG A 43 -23.65 8.98 -14.80
C ARG A 43 -23.42 10.36 -15.42
N ASP A 44 -22.72 10.42 -16.55
CA ASP A 44 -22.36 11.65 -17.26
C ASP A 44 -21.68 12.71 -16.37
N SER A 45 -20.81 12.26 -15.46
CA SER A 45 -20.09 13.16 -14.55
C SER A 45 -18.92 13.86 -15.25
N ASP A 46 -18.91 15.20 -15.20
CA ASP A 46 -17.79 16.03 -15.65
C ASP A 46 -16.49 15.79 -14.85
N HIS A 47 -16.61 15.18 -13.67
CA HIS A 47 -15.50 14.98 -12.73
C HIS A 47 -14.96 13.54 -12.76
N ALA A 48 -15.31 12.74 -13.77
CA ALA A 48 -14.91 11.33 -13.85
C ALA A 48 -13.39 11.11 -13.67
N LEU A 49 -12.56 12.00 -14.24
CA LEU A 49 -11.10 11.93 -14.07
C LEU A 49 -10.67 12.24 -12.63
N ALA A 50 -11.25 13.26 -11.98
CA ALA A 50 -10.92 13.60 -10.60
C ALA A 50 -11.22 12.44 -9.65
N TRP A 51 -12.38 11.79 -9.80
CA TRP A 51 -12.73 10.61 -9.01
C TRP A 51 -11.78 9.44 -9.23
N THR A 52 -11.39 9.19 -10.48
CA THR A 52 -10.49 8.10 -10.84
C THR A 52 -9.10 8.31 -10.27
N VAL A 53 -8.54 9.50 -10.44
CA VAL A 53 -7.22 9.87 -9.93
C VAL A 53 -7.23 9.86 -8.40
N GLY A 54 -8.27 10.40 -7.78
CA GLY A 54 -8.45 10.41 -6.33
C GLY A 54 -8.53 9.00 -5.75
N ALA A 55 -9.26 8.09 -6.40
CA ALA A 55 -9.36 6.69 -5.96
C ALA A 55 -8.01 5.95 -6.08
N PHE A 56 -7.31 6.14 -7.20
CA PHE A 56 -6.02 5.51 -7.44
C PHE A 56 -4.96 6.01 -6.44
N LEU A 57 -4.77 7.32 -6.37
CA LEU A 57 -3.78 7.94 -5.49
C LEU A 57 -4.16 7.74 -4.03
N GLY A 58 -5.44 7.86 -3.66
CA GLY A 58 -5.89 7.64 -2.29
C GLY A 58 -5.61 6.21 -1.81
N GLY A 59 -5.96 5.20 -2.62
CA GLY A 59 -5.70 3.80 -2.28
C GLY A 59 -4.21 3.47 -2.21
N PHE A 60 -3.44 3.92 -3.20
CA PHE A 60 -2.00 3.68 -3.25
C PHE A 60 -1.24 4.42 -2.15
N LEU A 61 -1.57 5.69 -1.92
CA LEU A 61 -0.91 6.53 -0.92
C LEU A 61 -1.15 6.01 0.50
N VAL A 62 -2.37 5.60 0.84
CA VAL A 62 -2.68 5.00 2.14
C VAL A 62 -1.85 3.73 2.36
N TRP A 63 -1.71 2.89 1.33
CA TRP A 63 -0.89 1.69 1.42
C TRP A 63 0.59 2.01 1.66
N VAL A 64 1.15 2.96 0.89
CA VAL A 64 2.55 3.40 1.08
C VAL A 64 2.76 3.96 2.48
N LEU A 65 1.89 4.87 2.93
CA LEU A 65 1.96 5.46 4.27
C LEU A 65 1.87 4.40 5.36
N TYR A 66 0.98 3.41 5.22
CA TYR A 66 0.90 2.30 6.16
C TYR A 66 2.23 1.56 6.23
N VAL A 67 2.85 1.20 5.11
CA VAL A 67 4.13 0.47 5.13
C VAL A 67 5.25 1.31 5.74
N VAL A 68 5.34 2.60 5.40
CA VAL A 68 6.38 3.50 5.94
C VAL A 68 6.20 3.75 7.44
N VAL A 69 4.98 4.06 7.86
CA VAL A 69 4.69 4.43 9.26
C VAL A 69 4.56 3.22 10.17
N ARG A 70 4.22 2.02 9.66
CA ARG A 70 4.01 0.84 10.54
C ARG A 70 5.24 0.55 11.39
N ASP A 71 6.43 0.76 10.84
CA ASP A 71 7.69 0.40 11.49
C ASP A 71 7.97 1.39 12.64
N GLU A 72 7.60 2.68 12.49
CA GLU A 72 7.68 3.69 13.56
C GLU A 72 6.81 3.33 14.78
N VAL A 73 5.64 2.74 14.54
CA VAL A 73 4.69 2.35 15.59
C VAL A 73 5.08 1.00 16.22
N GLY A 74 5.63 0.08 15.43
CA GLY A 74 6.06 -1.24 15.89
C GLY A 74 7.18 -1.18 16.92
N ASP A 75 8.23 -0.39 16.65
CA ASP A 75 9.40 -0.25 17.53
C ASP A 75 9.06 0.44 18.87
N SER A 76 8.08 1.36 18.84
CA SER A 76 7.61 2.09 20.03
C SER A 76 6.84 1.19 21.01
N ALA A 77 6.12 0.19 20.49
CA ALA A 77 5.37 -0.76 21.32
C ALA A 77 6.29 -1.78 22.02
N GLU A 78 7.40 -2.18 21.38
CA GLU A 78 8.38 -3.09 21.97
C GLU A 78 9.16 -2.44 23.13
N THR A 79 9.39 -1.12 23.04
CA THR A 79 10.17 -0.37 24.04
C THR A 79 9.35 0.05 25.27
N GLY A 80 8.02 0.21 25.14
CA GLY A 80 7.14 0.63 26.23
C GLY A 80 6.54 -0.50 27.08
N GLY A 81 6.89 -1.76 26.78
CA GLY A 81 6.36 -2.97 27.43
C GLY A 81 7.27 -3.61 28.49
N LEU A 82 8.37 -2.96 28.87
CA LEU A 82 9.30 -3.37 29.94
C LEU A 82 9.18 -2.44 31.15
#